data_AF-A0A7K3CXB1-F1
#
_entry.id   AF-A0A7K3CXB1-F1
#
_cell.length_a   1.000
_cell.length_b   1.000
_cell.length_c   1.000
_cell.angle_alpha   90.00
_cell.angle_beta   90.00
_cell.angle_gamma   90.00
#
_symmetry.space_group_name_H-M   'P 1'
#
loop_
_entity.id
_entity.type
_entity.pdbx_description
1 polymer ?
#
loop_
_entity_poly.entity_id
_entity_poly.type
_entity_poly.pdbx_seq_one_letter_code
_entity_poly.pdbx_strand_id
1 'polypeptide(L)'
;APAAPAKPAAAAPAPAAKPAAAKAEPATEAPAGPEYVTLRGPAAAVAKNMNASIEVPTATSVRAVPVKLLFDNRIVINNHLKRARGGKISFTHLIGYAMVQAIKAMPSMNYSFQEKDGKPTLVKPEHINFGLAIDLVKPNGDRQLVVAGIKKAETLNFFEFWQAYEDIVRRARDGKLGMDDFTGVTVSLTNPGGLGTVHSV
;
A
#
# COMPACT_ATOMS: atom_id res chain seq x y z
N ALA A 1 -0.61 -41.69 -74.17
CA ALA A 1 -1.69 -42.66 -73.88
C ALA A 1 -1.16 -43.68 -72.86
N PRO A 2 -2.02 -44.23 -72.00
CA PRO A 2 -1.83 -44.39 -70.55
C PRO A 2 -1.18 -45.72 -70.15
N ALA A 3 -0.68 -45.82 -68.91
CA ALA A 3 -0.62 -47.07 -68.14
C ALA A 3 -0.31 -46.79 -66.66
N ALA A 4 -1.32 -46.97 -65.80
CA ALA A 4 -1.16 -47.25 -64.39
C ALA A 4 -0.84 -48.76 -64.20
N PRO A 5 -0.83 -49.30 -62.97
CA PRO A 5 0.07 -49.10 -61.84
C PRO A 5 0.78 -50.44 -61.49
N ALA A 6 1.72 -50.45 -60.54
CA ALA A 6 2.15 -51.74 -59.94
C ALA A 6 2.57 -51.57 -58.48
N LYS A 7 1.84 -52.24 -57.60
CA LYS A 7 2.13 -52.45 -56.18
C LYS A 7 2.61 -53.90 -56.03
N PRO A 8 3.75 -54.12 -55.37
CA PRO A 8 3.89 -55.31 -54.50
C PRO A 8 4.71 -54.95 -53.25
N ALA A 9 4.74 -55.66 -52.14
CA ALA A 9 4.02 -56.78 -51.57
C ALA A 9 4.41 -56.77 -50.07
N ALA A 10 3.58 -57.36 -49.22
CA ALA A 10 3.81 -57.44 -47.77
C ALA A 10 4.96 -58.40 -47.43
N ALA A 11 5.76 -58.06 -46.42
CA ALA A 11 6.67 -58.96 -45.72
C ALA A 11 6.35 -58.96 -44.22
N ALA A 12 6.38 -60.15 -43.64
CA ALA A 12 5.88 -60.53 -42.32
C ALA A 12 6.71 -60.00 -41.14
N PRO A 13 6.14 -59.94 -39.91
CA PRO A 13 6.78 -59.34 -38.74
C PRO A 13 7.74 -60.33 -38.04
N ALA A 14 8.93 -59.85 -37.69
CA ALA A 14 9.89 -60.57 -36.85
C ALA A 14 9.70 -60.21 -35.36
N PRO A 15 10.06 -61.11 -34.42
CA PRO A 15 9.56 -61.08 -33.04
C PRO A 15 10.20 -60.00 -32.17
N ALA A 16 9.39 -59.48 -31.24
CA ALA A 16 9.74 -58.45 -30.28
C ALA A 16 10.96 -58.82 -29.41
N ALA A 17 12.00 -57.98 -29.45
CA ALA A 17 13.04 -57.96 -28.44
C ALA A 17 12.50 -57.26 -27.17
N LYS A 18 12.69 -57.90 -26.01
CA LYS A 18 12.32 -57.39 -24.69
C LYS A 18 12.86 -55.96 -24.48
N PRO A 19 12.07 -55.02 -23.94
CA PRO A 19 12.58 -53.73 -23.54
C PRO A 19 13.66 -53.91 -22.47
N ALA A 20 14.87 -53.42 -22.74
CA ALA A 20 15.85 -53.18 -21.69
C ALA A 20 15.23 -52.17 -20.72
N ALA A 21 15.15 -52.53 -19.45
CA ALA A 21 14.64 -51.63 -18.41
C ALA A 21 15.47 -50.35 -18.42
N ALA A 22 14.83 -49.24 -18.83
CA ALA A 22 15.39 -47.92 -18.68
C ALA A 22 15.66 -47.72 -17.19
N LYS A 23 16.93 -47.54 -16.85
CA LYS A 23 17.37 -47.17 -15.52
C LYS A 23 16.68 -45.86 -15.19
N ALA A 24 15.72 -45.90 -14.26
CA ALA A 24 15.05 -44.71 -13.77
C ALA A 24 16.13 -43.72 -13.32
N GLU A 25 16.20 -42.56 -13.97
CA GLU A 25 16.93 -41.42 -13.41
C GLU A 25 16.35 -41.16 -12.02
N PRO A 26 17.18 -40.91 -10.99
CA PRO A 26 16.66 -40.51 -9.71
C PRO A 26 15.80 -39.28 -9.92
N ALA A 27 14.52 -39.37 -9.55
CA ALA A 27 13.68 -38.20 -9.41
C ALA A 27 14.47 -37.24 -8.51
N THR A 28 14.87 -36.09 -9.08
CA THR A 28 15.51 -35.04 -8.31
C THR A 28 14.48 -34.64 -7.27
N GLU A 29 14.71 -35.03 -6.01
CA GLU A 29 13.90 -34.58 -4.90
C GLU A 29 13.83 -33.05 -5.00
N ALA A 30 12.61 -32.52 -5.08
CA ALA A 30 12.40 -31.09 -4.93
C ALA A 30 13.12 -30.68 -3.65
N PRO A 31 13.94 -29.61 -3.66
CA PRO A 31 14.77 -29.27 -2.52
C PRO A 31 13.88 -29.13 -1.29
N ALA A 32 14.02 -30.08 -0.35
CA ALA A 32 13.32 -30.04 0.92
C ALA A 32 13.97 -28.93 1.74
N GLY A 33 13.36 -27.74 1.69
CA GLY A 33 13.84 -26.55 2.37
C GLY A 33 12.87 -25.39 2.24
N PRO A 34 13.01 -24.37 3.09
CA PRO A 34 12.19 -23.17 2.99
C PRO A 34 12.42 -22.46 1.65
N GLU A 35 11.35 -21.94 1.05
CA GLU A 35 11.43 -21.08 -0.12
C GLU A 35 12.00 -19.72 0.28
N TYR A 36 13.07 -19.29 -0.39
CA TYR A 36 13.67 -17.98 -0.18
C TYR A 36 13.28 -17.02 -1.30
N VAL A 37 12.48 -16.01 -0.97
CA VAL A 37 12.05 -14.97 -1.91
C VAL A 37 12.74 -13.64 -1.59
N THR A 38 13.55 -13.14 -2.52
CA THR A 38 14.20 -11.83 -2.36
C THR A 38 13.20 -10.69 -2.54
N LEU A 39 13.08 -9.82 -1.53
CA LEU A 39 12.28 -8.59 -1.64
C LEU A 39 12.90 -7.64 -2.67
N ARG A 40 12.06 -7.06 -3.54
CA ARG A 40 12.47 -6.09 -4.56
C ARG A 40 11.53 -4.88 -4.59
N GLY A 41 12.01 -3.77 -5.15
CA GLY A 41 11.21 -2.57 -5.42
C GLY A 41 10.51 -2.03 -4.16
N PRO A 42 9.18 -1.77 -4.22
CA PRO A 42 8.43 -1.21 -3.09
C PRO A 42 8.53 -2.02 -1.79
N ALA A 43 8.54 -3.36 -1.86
CA ALA A 43 8.62 -4.20 -0.66
C ALA A 43 9.97 -4.06 0.06
N ALA A 44 11.07 -3.99 -0.71
CA ALA A 44 12.40 -3.73 -0.16
C ALA A 44 12.52 -2.31 0.45
N ALA A 45 11.88 -1.31 -0.18
CA ALA A 45 11.85 0.05 0.35
C ALA A 45 11.09 0.14 1.68
N VAL A 46 9.95 -0.57 1.81
CA VAL A 46 9.22 -0.67 3.08
C VAL A 46 10.10 -1.30 4.16
N ALA A 47 10.74 -2.45 3.88
CA ALA A 47 11.63 -3.10 4.84
C ALA A 47 12.78 -2.18 5.30
N LYS A 48 13.41 -1.46 4.36
CA LYS A 48 14.44 -0.46 4.68
C LYS A 48 13.93 0.64 5.60
N ASN A 49 12.76 1.21 5.31
CA ASN A 49 12.19 2.29 6.11
C ASN A 49 11.74 1.82 7.50
N MET A 50 11.20 0.60 7.61
CA MET A 50 10.83 0.01 8.90
C MET A 50 12.07 -0.23 9.77
N ASN A 51 13.16 -0.75 9.20
CA ASN A 51 14.41 -0.89 9.95
C ASN A 51 14.95 0.46 10.43
N ALA A 52 14.94 1.49 9.57
CA ALA A 52 15.38 2.83 9.97
C ALA A 52 14.51 3.42 11.10
N SER A 53 13.21 3.12 11.13
CA SER A 53 12.31 3.66 12.16
C SER A 53 12.62 3.16 13.58
N ILE A 54 13.30 2.01 13.72
CA ILE A 54 13.66 1.43 15.03
C ILE A 54 14.66 2.31 15.78
N GLU A 55 15.46 3.12 15.07
CA GLU A 55 16.45 4.02 15.68
C GLU A 55 15.79 5.18 16.44
N VAL A 56 14.50 5.45 16.20
CA VAL A 56 13.77 6.52 16.88
C VAL A 56 13.17 5.99 18.19
N PRO A 57 13.61 6.50 19.37
CA PRO A 57 13.04 6.09 20.65
C PRO A 57 11.57 6.52 20.73
N THR A 58 10.67 5.55 20.54
CA THR A 58 9.24 5.82 20.38
C THR A 58 8.52 5.77 21.74
N ALA A 59 7.75 6.81 22.03
CA ALA A 59 6.84 6.85 23.18
C ALA A 59 5.40 7.05 22.68
N THR A 60 4.50 6.18 23.12
CA THR A 60 3.12 6.14 22.62
C THR A 60 2.14 6.63 23.67
N SER A 61 1.26 7.56 23.28
CA SER A 61 0.15 8.04 24.11
C SER A 61 -1.19 7.63 23.51
N VAL A 62 -2.09 7.18 24.38
CA VAL A 62 -3.42 6.70 23.99
C VAL A 62 -4.48 7.50 24.73
N ARG A 63 -5.55 7.89 24.03
CA ARG A 63 -6.71 8.56 24.59
C ARG A 63 -7.97 7.98 23.99
N ALA A 64 -8.96 7.67 24.83
CA ALA A 64 -10.30 7.34 24.39
C ALA A 64 -11.09 8.64 24.18
N VAL A 65 -11.67 8.82 23.00
CA VAL A 65 -12.45 10.02 22.65
C VAL A 65 -13.89 9.59 22.33
N PRO A 66 -14.91 10.15 23.00
CA PRO A 66 -16.30 9.91 22.64
C PRO A 66 -16.60 10.47 21.24
N VAL A 67 -17.08 9.62 20.33
CA VAL A 67 -17.30 10.00 18.91
C VAL A 67 -18.77 10.13 18.51
N LYS A 68 -19.73 10.06 19.44
CA LYS A 68 -21.17 10.10 19.11
C LYS A 68 -21.54 11.32 18.26
N LEU A 69 -21.09 12.51 18.66
CA LEU A 69 -21.37 13.74 17.91
C LEU A 69 -20.76 13.72 16.50
N LEU A 70 -19.57 13.11 16.35
CA LEU A 70 -18.92 12.94 15.05
C LEU A 70 -19.76 12.04 14.13
N PHE A 71 -20.35 10.96 14.67
CA PHE A 71 -21.27 10.08 13.94
C PHE A 71 -22.51 10.84 13.46
N ASP A 72 -23.20 11.51 14.37
CA ASP A 72 -24.48 12.17 14.09
C ASP A 72 -24.29 13.27 13.03
N ASN A 73 -23.27 14.13 13.19
CA ASN A 73 -22.95 15.18 12.22
C ASN A 73 -22.54 14.61 10.87
N ARG A 74 -21.75 13.53 10.85
CA ARG A 74 -21.34 12.89 9.59
C ARG A 74 -22.53 12.32 8.83
N ILE A 75 -23.56 11.80 9.51
CA ILE A 75 -24.80 11.33 8.88
C ILE A 75 -25.51 12.51 8.20
N VAL A 76 -25.69 13.62 8.92
CA VAL A 76 -26.34 14.82 8.39
C VAL A 76 -25.61 15.34 7.15
N ILE A 77 -24.29 15.48 7.21
CA ILE A 77 -23.49 15.97 6.08
C ILE A 77 -23.61 15.03 4.88
N ASN A 78 -23.50 13.71 5.07
CA ASN A 78 -23.61 12.75 3.98
C ASN A 78 -25.01 12.71 3.36
N ASN A 79 -26.07 12.88 4.16
CA ASN A 79 -27.43 12.99 3.66
C ASN A 79 -27.60 14.24 2.78
N HIS A 80 -26.99 15.35 3.16
CA HIS A 80 -26.96 16.56 2.35
C HIS A 80 -26.16 16.35 1.05
N LEU A 81 -24.94 15.81 1.14
CA LEU A 81 -24.09 15.53 -0.03
C LEU A 81 -24.78 14.62 -1.06
N LYS A 82 -25.47 13.58 -0.59
CA LYS A 82 -26.22 12.65 -1.46
C LYS A 82 -27.28 13.36 -2.31
N ARG A 83 -27.90 14.43 -1.79
CA ARG A 83 -28.97 15.19 -2.48
C ARG A 83 -28.43 16.34 -3.33
N ALA A 84 -27.26 16.86 -2.99
CA ALA A 84 -26.64 17.99 -3.67
C ALA A 84 -25.61 17.49 -4.70
N ARG A 85 -24.32 17.63 -4.40
CA ARG A 85 -23.20 17.43 -5.34
C ARG A 85 -22.67 15.99 -5.43
N GLY A 86 -23.20 15.07 -4.63
CA GLY A 86 -22.65 13.73 -4.48
C GLY A 86 -21.38 13.66 -3.62
N GLY A 87 -20.75 12.50 -3.62
CA GLY A 87 -19.60 12.19 -2.76
C GLY A 87 -19.99 11.75 -1.35
N LYS A 88 -18.98 11.41 -0.55
CA LYS A 88 -19.13 10.93 0.83
C LYS A 88 -17.97 11.41 1.68
N ILE A 89 -18.28 11.85 2.88
CA ILE A 89 -17.29 12.10 3.92
C ILE A 89 -17.18 10.86 4.79
N SER A 90 -15.95 10.39 5.00
CA SER A 90 -15.59 9.34 5.97
C SER A 90 -15.19 9.95 7.32
N PHE A 91 -15.02 9.12 8.35
CA PHE A 91 -14.43 9.58 9.62
C PHE A 91 -13.00 10.07 9.45
N THR A 92 -12.20 9.41 8.60
CA THR A 92 -10.79 9.77 8.38
C THR A 92 -10.62 11.13 7.72
N HIS A 93 -11.58 11.60 6.92
CA HIS A 93 -11.57 12.97 6.42
C HIS A 93 -11.68 14.00 7.54
N LEU A 94 -12.62 13.78 8.46
CA LEU A 94 -12.86 14.69 9.58
C LEU A 94 -11.69 14.66 10.57
N ILE A 95 -11.20 13.46 10.90
CA ILE A 95 -10.07 13.26 11.81
C ILE A 95 -8.78 13.82 11.20
N GLY A 96 -8.50 13.53 9.92
CA GLY A 96 -7.33 14.04 9.23
C GLY A 96 -7.30 15.57 9.17
N TYR A 97 -8.42 16.21 8.85
CA TYR A 97 -8.51 17.66 8.88
C TYR A 97 -8.36 18.23 10.30
N ALA A 98 -8.96 17.58 11.30
CA ALA A 98 -8.78 17.98 12.70
C ALA A 98 -7.32 17.87 13.16
N MET A 99 -6.58 16.84 12.73
CA MET A 99 -5.14 16.72 12.97
C MET A 99 -4.37 17.89 12.35
N VAL A 100 -4.66 18.26 11.11
CA VAL A 100 -4.03 19.42 10.45
C VAL A 100 -4.28 20.69 11.26
N GLN A 101 -5.51 20.95 11.71
CA GLN A 101 -5.81 22.12 12.55
C GLN A 101 -5.12 22.07 13.91
N ALA A 102 -5.03 20.90 14.55
CA ALA A 102 -4.31 20.72 15.81
C ALA A 102 -2.81 20.99 15.66
N ILE A 103 -2.20 20.53 14.58
CA ILE A 103 -0.78 20.76 14.29
C ILE A 103 -0.51 22.22 13.94
N LYS A 104 -1.44 22.92 13.25
CA LYS A 104 -1.35 24.39 13.08
C LYS A 104 -1.28 25.11 14.43
N ALA A 105 -2.06 24.67 15.41
CA ALA A 105 -2.06 25.23 16.75
C ALA A 105 -0.83 24.81 17.59
N MET A 106 -0.22 23.67 17.26
CA MET A 106 0.98 23.14 17.92
C MET A 106 2.06 22.74 16.88
N PRO A 107 2.77 23.71 16.26
CA PRO A 107 3.69 23.43 15.16
C PRO A 107 4.84 22.47 15.48
N SER A 108 5.20 22.34 16.77
CA SER A 108 6.23 21.39 17.23
C SER A 108 5.90 19.93 16.92
N MET A 109 4.61 19.60 16.76
CA MET A 109 4.17 18.25 16.35
C MET A 109 4.49 17.93 14.88
N ASN A 110 4.91 18.91 14.09
CA ASN A 110 5.31 18.73 12.69
C ASN A 110 6.83 18.68 12.49
N TYR A 111 7.62 18.81 13.55
CA TYR A 111 9.08 18.83 13.46
C TYR A 111 9.64 17.42 13.36
N SER A 112 10.82 17.28 12.75
CA SER A 112 11.52 16.01 12.66
C SER A 112 12.97 16.14 13.08
N PHE A 113 13.60 15.01 13.40
CA PHE A 113 15.00 14.93 13.73
C PHE A 113 15.78 14.39 12.54
N GLN A 114 16.93 14.99 12.24
CA GLN A 114 17.88 14.52 11.24
C GLN A 114 19.31 14.81 11.69
N GLU A 115 20.27 14.07 11.17
CA GLU A 115 21.67 14.48 11.23
C GLU A 115 22.01 15.29 9.98
N LYS A 116 22.53 16.51 10.18
CA LYS A 116 23.02 17.36 9.10
C LYS A 116 24.48 17.69 9.39
N ASP A 117 25.35 17.40 8.42
CA ASP A 117 26.80 17.62 8.55
C ASP A 117 27.40 16.94 9.80
N GLY A 118 26.91 15.74 10.13
CA GLY A 118 27.31 14.97 11.32
C GLY A 118 26.81 15.54 12.65
N LYS A 119 25.83 16.46 12.64
CA LYS A 119 25.29 17.09 13.84
C LYS A 119 23.80 16.83 14.01
N PRO A 120 23.34 16.53 15.24
CA PRO A 120 21.93 16.40 15.55
C PRO A 120 21.20 17.70 15.24
N THR A 121 20.18 17.64 14.40
CA THR A 121 19.49 18.80 13.84
C THR A 121 17.98 18.64 13.95
N LEU A 122 17.33 19.64 14.53
CA LEU A 122 15.88 19.77 14.52
C LEU A 122 15.44 20.40 13.19
N VAL A 123 14.63 19.69 12.44
CA VAL A 123 14.04 20.17 11.19
C VAL A 123 12.65 20.74 11.47
N LYS A 124 12.45 22.01 11.09
CA LYS A 124 11.16 22.71 11.18
C LYS A 124 10.64 22.94 9.76
N PRO A 125 9.80 22.04 9.22
CA PRO A 125 9.26 22.21 7.87
C PRO A 125 8.33 23.43 7.80
N GLU A 126 8.33 24.11 6.65
CA GLU A 126 7.49 25.30 6.41
C GLU A 126 5.99 24.97 6.35
N HIS A 127 5.66 23.72 5.97
CA HIS A 127 4.31 23.29 5.65
C HIS A 127 3.97 21.96 6.33
N ILE A 128 2.68 21.71 6.54
CA ILE A 128 2.14 20.42 6.99
C ILE A 128 1.85 19.59 5.74
N ASN A 129 2.71 18.61 5.46
CA ASN A 129 2.49 17.66 4.39
C ASN A 129 1.86 16.40 4.99
N PHE A 130 0.53 16.36 4.96
CA PHE A 130 -0.29 15.36 5.63
C PHE A 130 -0.29 14.03 4.86
N GLY A 131 0.40 13.04 5.40
CA GLY A 131 0.47 11.68 4.88
C GLY A 131 -0.77 10.87 5.21
N LEU A 132 -1.34 10.21 4.20
CA LEU A 132 -2.41 9.26 4.34
C LEU A 132 -1.91 7.86 4.04
N ALA A 133 -2.01 6.97 5.03
CA ALA A 133 -1.75 5.56 4.82
C ALA A 133 -2.94 4.90 4.10
N ILE A 134 -2.68 4.29 2.96
CA ILE A 134 -3.66 3.66 2.09
C ILE A 134 -3.25 2.19 1.92
N ASP A 135 -4.14 1.31 2.33
CA ASP A 135 -4.04 -0.10 2.03
C ASP A 135 -4.63 -0.39 0.65
N LEU A 136 -3.78 -0.85 -0.27
CA LEU A 136 -4.13 -1.19 -1.63
C LEU A 136 -4.23 -2.71 -1.77
N VAL A 137 -5.42 -3.18 -2.15
CA VAL A 137 -5.63 -4.58 -2.52
C VAL A 137 -5.43 -4.71 -4.02
N LYS A 138 -4.40 -5.45 -4.42
CA LYS A 138 -4.11 -5.75 -5.83
C LYS A 138 -5.10 -6.80 -6.36
N PRO A 139 -5.28 -6.90 -7.70
CA PRO A 139 -6.16 -7.89 -8.30
C PRO A 139 -5.82 -9.34 -7.95
N ASN A 140 -4.55 -9.64 -7.64
CA ASN A 140 -4.09 -10.95 -7.20
C ASN A 140 -4.34 -11.24 -5.70
N GLY A 141 -4.97 -10.31 -4.97
CA GLY A 141 -5.24 -10.43 -3.54
C GLY A 141 -4.13 -9.88 -2.64
N ASP A 142 -2.96 -9.55 -3.19
CA ASP A 142 -1.86 -8.99 -2.40
C ASP A 142 -2.24 -7.61 -1.86
N ARG A 143 -1.82 -7.35 -0.63
CA ARG A 143 -1.99 -6.04 0.01
C ARG A 143 -0.69 -5.27 -0.01
N GLN A 144 -0.78 -3.99 -0.34
CA GLN A 144 0.35 -3.07 -0.31
C GLN A 144 -0.04 -1.80 0.44
N LEU A 145 0.70 -1.50 1.50
CA LEU A 145 0.57 -0.24 2.22
C LEU A 145 1.41 0.82 1.53
N VAL A 146 0.81 1.97 1.25
CA VAL A 146 1.49 3.17 0.78
C VAL A 146 1.11 4.38 1.62
N VAL A 147 2.00 5.35 1.76
CA VAL A 147 1.71 6.61 2.46
C VAL A 147 1.95 7.77 1.51
N ALA A 148 0.88 8.43 1.08
CA ALA A 148 0.93 9.55 0.13
C ALA A 148 0.52 10.86 0.81
N GLY A 149 1.18 11.95 0.47
CA GLY A 149 1.05 13.24 1.15
C GLY A 149 0.19 14.27 0.44
N ILE A 150 -0.79 14.84 1.16
CA ILE A 150 -1.46 16.10 0.81
C ILE A 150 -0.52 17.24 1.19
N LYS A 151 -0.01 17.99 0.21
CA LYS A 151 0.95 19.08 0.46
C LYS A 151 0.27 20.33 1.00
N LYS A 152 0.97 21.06 1.87
CA LYS A 152 0.52 22.35 2.44
C LYS A 152 -0.90 22.26 2.99
N ALA A 153 -1.22 21.16 3.67
CA ALA A 153 -2.58 20.86 4.10
C ALA A 153 -3.16 21.95 5.01
N GLU A 154 -2.31 22.71 5.70
CA GLU A 154 -2.69 23.83 6.56
C GLU A 154 -3.29 25.02 5.81
N THR A 155 -3.02 25.15 4.51
CA THR A 155 -3.57 26.24 3.67
C THR A 155 -4.94 25.90 3.11
N LEU A 156 -5.34 24.63 3.18
CA LEU A 156 -6.60 24.15 2.62
C LEU A 156 -7.75 24.38 3.61
N ASN A 157 -8.88 24.84 3.09
CA ASN A 157 -10.14 24.69 3.81
C ASN A 157 -10.61 23.23 3.77
N PHE A 158 -11.64 22.90 4.54
CA PHE A 158 -12.10 21.50 4.64
C PHE A 158 -12.56 20.90 3.30
N PHE A 159 -13.20 21.68 2.43
CA PHE A 159 -13.64 21.19 1.13
C PHE A 159 -12.44 20.88 0.22
N GLU A 160 -11.45 21.76 0.17
CA GLU A 160 -10.21 21.57 -0.59
C GLU A 160 -9.41 20.38 -0.07
N PHE A 161 -9.28 20.24 1.26
CA PHE A 161 -8.65 19.09 1.89
C PHE A 161 -9.36 17.78 1.51
N TRP A 162 -10.69 17.77 1.54
CA TRP A 162 -11.49 16.61 1.13
C TRP A 162 -11.26 16.24 -0.35
N GLN A 163 -11.24 17.23 -1.24
CA GLN A 163 -10.95 16.97 -2.67
C GLN A 163 -9.54 16.43 -2.88
N ALA A 164 -8.53 17.02 -2.22
CA ALA A 164 -7.15 16.55 -2.31
C ALA A 164 -6.99 15.12 -1.74
N TYR A 165 -7.68 14.82 -0.64
CA TYR A 165 -7.70 13.49 -0.04
C TYR A 165 -8.28 12.45 -1.02
N GLU A 166 -9.45 12.72 -1.59
CA GLU A 166 -10.10 11.79 -2.53
C GLU A 166 -9.30 11.64 -3.83
N ASP A 167 -8.63 12.69 -4.31
CA ASP A 167 -7.71 12.57 -5.44
C ASP A 167 -6.56 11.62 -5.16
N ILE A 168 -5.88 11.75 -4.02
CA ILE A 168 -4.78 10.86 -3.64
C ILE A 168 -5.29 9.41 -3.52
N VAL A 169 -6.45 9.19 -2.88
CA VAL A 169 -7.02 7.84 -2.75
C VAL A 169 -7.34 7.23 -4.12
N ARG A 170 -7.94 8.02 -5.02
CA ARG A 170 -8.24 7.60 -6.39
C ARG A 170 -6.95 7.25 -7.14
N ARG A 171 -5.95 8.11 -7.12
CA ARG A 171 -4.66 7.86 -7.79
C ARG A 171 -3.92 6.67 -7.19
N ALA A 172 -4.00 6.45 -5.88
CA ALA A 172 -3.43 5.28 -5.24
C ALA A 172 -4.06 3.98 -5.75
N ARG A 173 -5.39 3.91 -5.81
CA ARG A 173 -6.12 2.75 -6.35
C ARG A 173 -5.87 2.53 -7.84
N ASP A 174 -5.74 3.60 -8.60
CA ASP A 174 -5.45 3.56 -10.03
C ASP A 174 -3.97 3.26 -10.35
N GLY A 175 -3.08 3.19 -9.34
CA GLY A 175 -1.64 3.03 -9.56
C GLY A 175 -0.95 4.25 -10.18
N LYS A 176 -1.51 5.45 -9.99
CA LYS A 176 -1.07 6.73 -10.58
C LYS A 176 -0.38 7.66 -9.58
N LEU A 177 0.14 7.14 -8.47
CA LEU A 177 0.99 7.92 -7.57
C LEU A 177 2.38 8.05 -8.18
N GLY A 178 2.90 9.27 -8.18
CA GLY A 178 4.27 9.60 -8.57
C GLY A 178 5.19 9.72 -7.36
N MET A 179 6.48 9.94 -7.62
CA MET A 179 7.48 10.09 -6.56
C MET A 179 7.15 11.25 -5.61
N ASP A 180 6.65 12.37 -6.15
CA ASP A 180 6.32 13.57 -5.38
C ASP A 180 5.21 13.35 -4.35
N ASP A 181 4.35 12.34 -4.54
CA ASP A 181 3.33 11.99 -3.57
C ASP A 181 3.94 11.42 -2.28
N PHE A 182 5.10 10.77 -2.37
CA PHE A 182 5.78 10.12 -1.26
C PHE A 182 6.79 11.02 -0.55
N THR A 183 7.27 12.08 -1.21
CA THR A 183 8.36 12.92 -0.69
C THR A 183 7.88 13.97 0.31
N GLY A 184 8.68 14.25 1.34
CA GLY A 184 8.42 15.37 2.24
C GLY A 184 7.15 15.28 3.09
N VAL A 185 6.56 14.09 3.25
CA VAL A 185 5.51 13.84 4.25
C VAL A 185 6.07 14.13 5.64
N THR A 186 5.34 14.91 6.45
CA THR A 186 5.81 15.36 7.77
C THR A 186 5.04 14.72 8.93
N VAL A 187 3.81 14.29 8.67
CA VAL A 187 2.94 13.59 9.63
C VAL A 187 2.12 12.55 8.88
N SER A 188 1.71 11.46 9.53
CA SER A 188 0.89 10.43 8.90
C SER A 188 -0.34 10.07 9.72
N LEU A 189 -1.46 9.81 9.03
CA LEU A 189 -2.66 9.19 9.58
C LEU A 189 -2.79 7.78 9.04
N THR A 190 -2.89 6.82 9.95
CA THR A 190 -3.23 5.43 9.66
C THR A 190 -4.57 5.05 10.27
N ASN A 191 -5.35 4.23 9.56
CA ASN A 191 -6.66 3.74 10.03
C ASN A 191 -6.69 2.21 10.03
N PRO A 192 -6.19 1.56 11.09
CA PRO A 192 -6.28 0.11 11.23
C PRO A 192 -7.66 -0.34 11.72
N GLY A 193 -8.56 0.58 12.11
CA GLY A 193 -9.91 0.25 12.60
C GLY A 193 -10.78 -0.46 11.56
N GLY A 194 -10.51 -0.28 10.27
CA GLY A 194 -11.16 -1.06 9.20
C GLY A 194 -10.84 -2.55 9.24
N LEU A 195 -9.77 -2.94 9.94
CA LEU A 195 -9.34 -4.33 10.14
C LEU A 195 -9.79 -4.89 11.50
N GLY A 196 -10.53 -4.10 12.30
CA GLY A 196 -10.94 -4.48 13.65
C GLY A 196 -9.91 -4.18 14.74
N THR A 197 -8.80 -3.50 14.41
CA THR A 197 -7.79 -3.10 15.39
C THR A 197 -8.33 -2.02 16.33
N VAL A 198 -8.32 -2.30 17.63
CA VAL A 198 -8.74 -1.35 18.68
C VAL A 198 -7.59 -0.44 19.10
N HIS A 199 -6.38 -0.99 19.21
CA HIS A 199 -5.17 -0.25 19.56
C HIS A 199 -3.96 -0.83 18.80
N SER A 200 -3.08 0.04 18.31
CA SER A 200 -1.82 -0.31 17.65
C SER A 200 -0.73 0.61 18.18
N VAL A 201 0.46 0.05 18.36
CA VAL A 201 1.71 0.77 18.66
C VAL A 201 2.62 0.66 17.46
#